data_AF-A0AA42FK78-F1
#
_entry.id   AF-A0AA42FK78-F1
#
_cell.length_a   1.000
_cell.length_b   1.000
_cell.length_c   1.000
_cell.angle_alpha   90.00
_cell.angle_beta   90.00
_cell.angle_gamma   90.00
#
_symmetry.space_group_name_H-M   'P 1'
#
loop_
_entity.id
_entity.type
_entity.pdbx_description
1 polymer ?
#
loop_
_entity_poly.entity_id
_entity_poly.type
_entity_poly.pdbx_seq_one_letter_code
_entity_poly.pdbx_strand_id
1 'polypeptide(L)'
;MKELVVVAIGGNSIIKDNNSQSIEAQEKAVQEVALHISDMLEGNYNIVLTHGNGPQVGLDLRRAEIAHETEGLPLTPLANCVADTQGGIGYLVQQALTNVLAKRHNRQAITVVTQVEVDKNDPNFSAPTKPIGAFFTEQQAKELQQANPSWHFVEDSGRGYRRVVASPEPKRVVESKAIRTLTEHDYVVVAAGGGGIPVIQNGDGGYQSVDAVIDKDLSTTLLAKELNADILIITTGVEKVCIHFGKPEQKALGETTTSDMQRYMEEGHFPAGSMLPKIEASLSFIANGGKRVIITTPEKLPEALRGETGTHIIQG
;
A
#
# COMPACT_ATOMS: atom_id res chain seq x y z
N MET A 1 -8.10 -24.55 -10.87
CA MET A 1 -7.69 -23.81 -9.66
C MET A 1 -8.30 -22.42 -9.71
N LYS A 2 -8.65 -21.83 -8.56
CA LYS A 2 -9.08 -20.43 -8.49
C LYS A 2 -7.89 -19.55 -8.84
N GLU A 3 -8.11 -18.46 -9.57
CA GLU A 3 -7.04 -17.49 -9.81
C GLU A 3 -6.78 -16.68 -8.54
N LEU A 4 -5.50 -16.43 -8.25
CA LEU A 4 -5.09 -15.60 -7.12
C LEU A 4 -4.97 -14.14 -7.55
N VAL A 5 -5.74 -13.29 -6.88
CA VAL A 5 -5.74 -11.84 -7.06
C VAL A 5 -5.12 -11.17 -5.84
N VAL A 6 -4.11 -10.33 -6.06
CA VAL A 6 -3.56 -9.47 -5.01
C VAL A 6 -3.98 -8.02 -5.29
N VAL A 7 -4.59 -7.36 -4.30
CA VAL A 7 -5.15 -6.02 -4.44
C VAL A 7 -4.46 -5.05 -3.48
N ALA A 8 -3.83 -4.01 -4.03
CA ALA A 8 -3.37 -2.86 -3.24
C ALA A 8 -4.51 -1.86 -3.05
N ILE A 9 -5.01 -1.73 -1.82
CA ILE A 9 -6.00 -0.70 -1.45
C ILE A 9 -5.25 0.58 -1.06
N GLY A 10 -5.53 1.68 -1.75
CA GLY A 10 -4.93 2.97 -1.49
C GLY A 10 -5.30 3.55 -0.11
N GLY A 11 -4.45 4.42 0.45
CA GLY A 11 -4.77 5.11 1.71
C GLY A 11 -6.05 5.96 1.63
N ASN A 12 -6.37 6.50 0.44
CA ASN A 12 -7.58 7.28 0.18
C ASN A 12 -8.87 6.44 0.28
N SER A 13 -8.75 5.11 0.22
CA SER A 13 -9.88 4.19 0.40
C SER A 13 -10.21 3.97 1.89
N ILE A 14 -9.31 4.36 2.80
CA ILE A 14 -9.50 4.24 4.25
C ILE A 14 -9.74 5.62 4.87
N ILE A 15 -8.94 6.62 4.50
CA ILE A 15 -9.16 8.03 4.87
C ILE A 15 -9.43 8.83 3.60
N LYS A 16 -10.69 9.22 3.39
CA LYS A 16 -11.14 9.89 2.16
C LYS A 16 -10.62 11.33 2.05
N ASP A 17 -10.52 12.04 3.17
CA ASP A 17 -10.03 13.41 3.26
C ASP A 17 -9.55 13.77 4.68
N ASN A 18 -8.98 14.96 4.84
CA ASN A 18 -8.46 15.46 6.13
C ASN A 18 -9.53 15.61 7.23
N ASN A 19 -10.81 15.72 6.87
CA ASN A 19 -11.90 15.82 7.84
C ASN A 19 -12.43 14.43 8.26
N SER A 20 -11.99 13.38 7.58
CA SER A 20 -12.48 12.01 7.72
C SER A 20 -11.45 11.08 8.38
N GLN A 21 -10.71 11.61 9.37
CA GLN A 21 -9.65 10.85 10.06
C GLN A 21 -10.14 10.03 11.27
N SER A 22 -11.39 10.24 11.73
CA SER A 22 -11.94 9.50 12.87
C SER A 22 -12.06 8.00 12.57
N ILE A 23 -12.08 7.16 13.60
CA ILE A 23 -12.22 5.71 13.43
C ILE A 23 -13.57 5.38 12.78
N GLU A 24 -14.64 6.10 13.14
CA GLU A 24 -15.98 5.91 12.56
C GLU A 24 -16.02 6.28 11.06
N ALA A 25 -15.24 7.29 10.65
CA ALA A 25 -15.10 7.65 9.25
C ALA A 25 -14.33 6.57 8.47
N GLN A 26 -13.25 6.05 9.05
CA GLN A 26 -12.48 4.94 8.48
C GLN A 26 -13.31 3.65 8.39
N GLU A 27 -14.11 3.34 9.41
CA GLU A 27 -15.07 2.22 9.43
C GLU A 27 -16.04 2.28 8.27
N LYS A 28 -16.66 3.44 8.02
CA LYS A 28 -17.56 3.63 6.88
C LYS A 28 -16.85 3.44 5.54
N ALA A 29 -15.64 3.97 5.41
CA ALA A 29 -14.85 3.83 4.20
C ALA A 29 -14.49 2.35 3.92
N VAL A 30 -14.05 1.59 4.92
CA VAL A 30 -13.72 0.16 4.72
C VAL A 30 -14.96 -0.71 4.48
N GLN A 31 -16.15 -0.30 4.96
CA GLN A 31 -17.40 -1.00 4.63
C GLN A 31 -17.72 -0.91 3.14
N GLU A 32 -17.51 0.24 2.51
CA GLU A 32 -17.67 0.39 1.05
C GLU A 32 -16.67 -0.49 0.30
N VAL A 33 -15.39 -0.46 0.71
CA VAL A 33 -14.36 -1.33 0.13
C VAL A 33 -14.73 -2.81 0.28
N ALA A 34 -15.24 -3.24 1.45
CA ALA A 34 -15.64 -4.61 1.70
C ALA A 34 -16.77 -5.08 0.78
N LEU A 35 -17.70 -4.20 0.39
CA LEU A 35 -18.73 -4.51 -0.60
C LEU A 35 -18.11 -4.79 -1.96
N HIS A 36 -17.20 -3.92 -2.44
CA HIS A 36 -16.51 -4.12 -3.71
C HIS A 36 -15.69 -5.41 -3.73
N ILE A 37 -14.93 -5.70 -2.66
CA ILE A 37 -14.19 -6.97 -2.56
C ILE A 37 -15.13 -8.17 -2.53
N SER A 38 -16.26 -8.08 -1.83
CA SER A 38 -17.28 -9.14 -1.83
C SER A 38 -17.87 -9.36 -3.23
N ASP A 39 -18.03 -8.32 -4.03
CA ASP A 39 -18.53 -8.44 -5.42
C ASP A 39 -17.48 -9.08 -6.34
N MET A 40 -16.18 -8.86 -6.09
CA MET A 40 -15.11 -9.56 -6.82
C MET A 40 -15.20 -11.08 -6.65
N LEU A 41 -15.62 -11.56 -5.46
CA LEU A 41 -15.76 -12.99 -5.15
C LEU A 41 -16.96 -13.67 -5.84
N GLU A 42 -17.82 -12.92 -6.55
CA GLU A 42 -18.77 -13.53 -7.49
C GLU A 42 -18.01 -14.20 -8.67
N GLY A 43 -16.77 -13.80 -8.92
CA GLY A 43 -15.83 -14.52 -9.77
C GLY A 43 -15.09 -15.64 -9.01
N ASN A 44 -14.47 -16.57 -9.75
CA ASN A 44 -13.78 -17.72 -9.16
C ASN A 44 -12.35 -17.38 -8.70
N TYR A 45 -12.23 -16.46 -7.74
CA TYR A 45 -10.97 -15.92 -7.26
C TYR A 45 -10.68 -16.27 -5.79
N ASN A 46 -9.38 -16.28 -5.48
CA ASN A 46 -8.85 -16.10 -4.13
C ASN A 46 -8.22 -14.71 -4.04
N ILE A 47 -8.37 -14.05 -2.90
CA ILE A 47 -8.02 -12.63 -2.77
C ILE A 47 -7.08 -12.44 -1.58
N VAL A 48 -5.98 -11.72 -1.84
CA VAL A 48 -5.12 -11.12 -0.82
C VAL A 48 -5.19 -9.61 -0.96
N LEU A 49 -5.43 -8.92 0.14
CA LEU A 49 -5.49 -7.47 0.21
C LEU A 49 -4.25 -6.94 0.93
N THR A 50 -3.70 -5.85 0.42
CA THR A 50 -2.76 -5.00 1.12
C THR A 50 -3.35 -3.60 1.24
N HIS A 51 -2.80 -2.77 2.11
CA HIS A 51 -3.24 -1.38 2.24
C HIS A 51 -2.08 -0.44 2.59
N GLY A 52 -2.25 0.85 2.29
CA GLY A 52 -1.38 1.89 2.84
C GLY A 52 -1.74 2.23 4.30
N ASN A 53 -0.85 2.92 5.01
CA ASN A 53 -1.08 3.40 6.38
C ASN A 53 -0.59 4.84 6.62
N GLY A 54 -0.20 5.58 5.57
CA GLY A 54 0.55 6.84 5.68
C GLY A 54 -0.06 7.87 6.64
N PRO A 55 -1.37 8.19 6.53
CA PRO A 55 -2.01 9.09 7.49
C PRO A 55 -2.13 8.49 8.89
N GLN A 56 -2.46 7.19 9.01
CA GLN A 56 -2.66 6.51 10.30
C GLN A 56 -1.35 6.42 11.10
N VAL A 57 -0.26 5.98 10.47
CA VAL A 57 1.06 5.87 11.13
C VAL A 57 1.57 7.24 11.53
N GLY A 58 1.21 8.27 10.75
CA GLY A 58 1.49 9.65 11.09
C GLY A 58 0.75 10.15 12.34
N LEU A 59 -0.53 9.77 12.50
CA LEU A 59 -1.31 10.09 13.68
C LEU A 59 -0.80 9.34 14.92
N ASP A 60 -0.41 8.08 14.78
CA ASP A 60 0.12 7.28 15.89
C ASP A 60 1.46 7.81 16.38
N LEU A 61 2.36 8.18 15.47
CA LEU A 61 3.59 8.90 15.81
C LEU A 61 3.28 10.20 16.56
N ARG A 62 2.33 10.99 16.05
CA ARG A 62 1.99 12.27 16.68
C ARG A 62 1.41 12.09 18.09
N ARG A 63 0.60 11.06 18.30
CA ARG A 63 0.09 10.71 19.63
C ARG A 63 1.21 10.31 20.58
N ALA A 64 2.17 9.50 20.11
CA ALA A 64 3.32 9.10 20.90
C ALA A 64 4.21 10.30 21.28
N GLU A 65 4.46 11.22 20.34
CA GLU A 65 5.19 12.47 20.59
C GLU A 65 4.50 13.33 21.65
N ILE A 66 3.19 13.58 21.50
CA ILE A 66 2.43 14.39 22.46
C ILE A 66 2.47 13.74 23.85
N ALA A 67 2.24 12.43 23.94
CA ALA A 67 2.24 11.73 25.22
C ALA A 67 3.62 11.74 25.89
N HIS A 68 4.70 11.68 25.11
CA HIS A 68 6.06 11.86 25.61
C HIS A 68 6.28 13.28 26.16
N GLU A 69 5.87 14.30 25.40
CA GLU A 69 6.01 15.72 25.78
C GLU A 69 5.19 16.08 27.02
N THR A 70 3.95 15.57 27.15
CA THR A 70 3.02 15.98 28.22
C THR A 70 3.11 15.13 29.47
N GLU A 71 3.36 13.83 29.34
CA GLU A 71 3.30 12.85 30.45
C GLU A 71 4.64 12.12 30.69
N GLY A 72 5.65 12.35 29.85
CA GLY A 72 6.95 11.68 29.98
C GLY A 72 6.94 10.19 29.62
N LEU A 73 5.92 9.72 28.87
CA LEU A 73 5.87 8.33 28.40
C LEU A 73 6.99 8.04 27.38
N PRO A 74 7.50 6.79 27.27
CA PRO A 74 8.47 6.45 26.23
C PRO A 74 7.92 6.69 24.81
N LEU A 75 8.76 7.17 23.90
CA LEU A 75 8.41 7.26 22.48
C LEU A 75 8.17 5.87 21.89
N THR A 76 7.17 5.77 21.03
CA THR A 76 6.90 4.56 20.24
C THR A 76 7.76 4.57 18.97
N PRO A 77 8.61 3.55 18.73
CA PRO A 77 9.39 3.45 17.50
C PRO A 77 8.51 3.38 16.26
N LEU A 78 9.01 3.84 15.11
CA LEU A 78 8.22 3.89 13.88
C LEU A 78 7.78 2.49 13.44
N ALA A 79 8.65 1.49 13.56
CA ALA A 79 8.29 0.11 13.27
C ALA A 79 7.11 -0.40 14.12
N ASN A 80 7.02 0.01 15.39
CA ASN A 80 5.88 -0.30 16.25
C ASN A 80 4.61 0.43 15.81
N CYS A 81 4.70 1.71 15.42
CA CYS A 81 3.54 2.41 14.84
C CYS A 81 3.07 1.73 13.53
N VAL A 82 3.98 1.20 12.71
CA VAL A 82 3.59 0.38 11.54
C VAL A 82 2.87 -0.89 11.98
N ALA A 83 3.36 -1.59 13.00
CA ALA A 83 2.69 -2.77 13.55
C ALA A 83 1.29 -2.46 14.12
N ASP A 84 1.17 -1.39 14.89
CA ASP A 84 -0.09 -0.94 15.49
C ASP A 84 -1.11 -0.58 14.39
N THR A 85 -0.67 0.10 13.33
CA THR A 85 -1.55 0.43 12.19
C THR A 85 -1.93 -0.79 11.35
N GLN A 86 -1.10 -1.84 11.27
CA GLN A 86 -1.52 -3.11 10.68
C GLN A 86 -2.65 -3.75 11.51
N GLY A 87 -2.51 -3.77 12.84
CA GLY A 87 -3.54 -4.28 13.73
C GLY A 87 -4.83 -3.46 13.67
N GLY A 88 -4.74 -2.14 13.78
CA GLY A 88 -5.87 -1.22 13.77
C GLY A 88 -6.63 -1.21 12.44
N ILE A 89 -5.95 -0.95 11.33
CA ILE A 89 -6.59 -0.93 10.00
C ILE A 89 -7.05 -2.34 9.63
N GLY A 90 -6.20 -3.34 9.85
CA GLY A 90 -6.52 -4.73 9.54
C GLY A 90 -7.72 -5.25 10.33
N TYR A 91 -7.94 -4.80 11.57
CA TYR A 91 -9.16 -5.08 12.32
C TYR A 91 -10.40 -4.49 11.62
N LEU A 92 -10.37 -3.22 11.23
CA LEU A 92 -11.50 -2.56 10.56
C LEU A 92 -11.85 -3.28 9.24
N VAL A 93 -10.84 -3.56 8.41
CA VAL A 93 -11.01 -4.27 7.13
C VAL A 93 -11.50 -5.70 7.36
N GLN A 94 -10.89 -6.44 8.28
CA GLN A 94 -11.29 -7.82 8.61
C GLN A 94 -12.74 -7.88 9.09
N GLN A 95 -13.15 -6.97 9.96
CA GLN A 95 -14.51 -6.91 10.48
C GLN A 95 -15.51 -6.60 9.37
N ALA A 96 -15.24 -5.56 8.57
CA ALA A 96 -16.11 -5.17 7.45
C ALA A 96 -16.28 -6.31 6.43
N LEU A 97 -15.18 -6.94 6.03
CA LEU A 97 -15.21 -8.09 5.11
C LEU A 97 -15.96 -9.26 5.73
N THR A 98 -15.61 -9.70 6.94
CA THR A 98 -16.25 -10.87 7.57
C THR A 98 -17.77 -10.71 7.67
N ASN A 99 -18.25 -9.51 7.99
CA ASN A 99 -19.68 -9.21 8.05
C ASN A 99 -20.42 -9.36 6.71
N VAL A 100 -19.77 -8.99 5.60
CA VAL A 100 -20.35 -9.11 4.25
C VAL A 100 -20.17 -10.54 3.72
N LEU A 101 -18.99 -11.12 3.86
CA LEU A 101 -18.62 -12.44 3.36
C LEU A 101 -19.41 -13.57 4.04
N ALA A 102 -19.70 -13.47 5.34
CA ALA A 102 -20.49 -14.47 6.05
C ALA A 102 -21.92 -14.60 5.49
N LYS A 103 -22.47 -13.51 4.94
CA LYS A 103 -23.83 -13.48 4.38
C LYS A 103 -23.90 -13.99 2.94
N ARG A 104 -22.83 -13.79 2.16
CA ARG A 104 -22.82 -14.01 0.70
C ARG A 104 -22.03 -15.23 0.27
N HIS A 105 -20.94 -15.54 0.96
CA HIS A 105 -19.89 -16.44 0.46
C HIS A 105 -19.49 -17.55 1.42
N ASN A 106 -19.97 -17.53 2.68
CA ASN A 106 -19.53 -18.44 3.76
C ASN A 106 -17.99 -18.47 3.92
N ARG A 107 -17.36 -17.29 3.77
CA ARG A 107 -15.91 -17.07 3.94
C ARG A 107 -15.64 -16.11 5.08
N GLN A 108 -14.41 -16.11 5.58
CA GLN A 108 -13.93 -15.19 6.59
C GLN A 108 -12.72 -14.41 6.07
N ALA A 109 -12.54 -13.20 6.58
CA ALA A 109 -11.31 -12.45 6.39
C ALA A 109 -10.35 -12.69 7.56
N ILE A 110 -9.05 -12.61 7.31
CA ILE A 110 -8.01 -12.70 8.34
C ILE A 110 -6.89 -11.71 8.06
N THR A 111 -6.50 -10.96 9.10
CA THR A 111 -5.36 -10.04 9.05
C THR A 111 -4.11 -10.73 9.59
N VAL A 112 -3.02 -10.64 8.83
CA VAL A 112 -1.71 -11.16 9.20
C VAL A 112 -0.76 -9.99 9.46
N VAL A 113 -0.29 -9.87 10.71
CA VAL A 113 0.83 -8.97 11.02
C VAL A 113 2.03 -9.43 10.19
N THR A 114 2.57 -8.53 9.39
CA THR A 114 3.51 -8.85 8.32
C THR A 114 4.78 -8.03 8.47
N GLN A 115 5.91 -8.73 8.51
CA GLN A 115 7.26 -8.18 8.43
C GLN A 115 7.77 -8.29 6.99
N VAL A 116 8.54 -7.29 6.57
CA VAL A 116 9.17 -7.23 5.25
C VAL A 116 10.64 -6.97 5.42
N GLU A 117 11.45 -7.90 4.93
CA GLU A 117 12.89 -7.80 4.95
C GLU A 117 13.38 -6.75 3.97
N VAL A 118 14.34 -5.94 4.40
CA VAL A 118 15.02 -4.92 3.60
C VAL A 118 16.54 -5.08 3.71
N ASP A 119 17.31 -4.48 2.79
CA ASP A 119 18.77 -4.51 2.89
C ASP A 119 19.25 -3.53 3.96
N LYS A 120 20.08 -3.98 4.91
CA LYS A 120 20.70 -3.08 5.89
C LYS A 120 21.59 -2.00 5.24
N ASN A 121 22.06 -2.23 4.02
CA ASN A 121 22.89 -1.31 3.25
C ASN A 121 22.11 -0.60 2.13
N ASP A 122 20.77 -0.62 2.16
CA ASP A 122 19.95 0.05 1.15
C ASP A 122 20.31 1.55 1.06
N PRO A 123 20.60 2.09 -0.13
CA PRO A 123 21.01 3.48 -0.29
C PRO A 123 19.95 4.48 0.21
N ASN A 124 18.66 4.10 0.22
CA ASN A 124 17.56 4.95 0.67
C ASN A 124 17.59 5.22 2.18
N PHE A 125 18.39 4.49 2.97
CA PHE A 125 18.64 4.86 4.37
C PHE A 125 19.40 6.17 4.50
N SER A 126 20.27 6.48 3.53
CA SER A 126 21.08 7.71 3.53
C SER A 126 20.35 8.92 2.93
N ALA A 127 19.24 8.69 2.23
CA ALA A 127 18.45 9.73 1.55
C ALA A 127 16.94 9.51 1.81
N PRO A 128 16.44 9.88 3.00
CA PRO A 128 15.04 9.69 3.34
C PRO A 128 14.14 10.58 2.47
N THR A 129 13.18 9.97 1.78
CA THR A 129 12.27 10.66 0.85
C THR A 129 10.80 10.48 1.20
N LYS A 130 10.46 9.49 2.04
CA LYS A 130 9.06 9.09 2.26
C LYS A 130 8.40 9.97 3.31
N PRO A 131 7.40 10.80 2.96
CA PRO A 131 6.76 11.68 3.92
C PRO A 131 5.80 10.92 4.83
N ILE A 132 5.93 11.16 6.13
CA ILE A 132 5.12 10.59 7.21
C ILE A 132 4.56 11.71 8.10
N GLY A 133 3.54 11.40 8.90
CA GLY A 133 3.05 12.37 9.88
C GLY A 133 2.21 13.49 9.29
N ALA A 134 1.93 14.45 10.18
CA ALA A 134 1.20 15.69 9.91
C ALA A 134 2.00 16.68 9.05
N PHE A 135 1.32 17.73 8.59
CA PHE A 135 1.95 18.89 7.98
C PHE A 135 2.37 19.88 9.07
N PHE A 136 3.57 20.44 8.92
CA PHE A 136 4.17 21.44 9.79
C PHE A 136 4.39 22.73 8.99
N THR A 137 4.36 23.87 9.68
CA THR A 137 4.90 25.11 9.10
C THR A 137 6.43 24.99 8.97
N GLU A 138 7.03 25.84 8.13
CA GLU A 138 8.49 25.88 8.00
C GLU A 138 9.18 26.12 9.35
N GLN A 139 8.60 26.99 10.18
CA GLN A 139 9.12 27.30 11.51
C GLN A 139 9.06 26.06 12.43
N GLN A 140 7.91 25.38 12.48
CA GLN A 140 7.75 24.17 13.29
C GLN A 140 8.71 23.05 12.83
N ALA A 141 8.87 22.85 11.53
CA ALA A 141 9.79 21.87 10.98
C ALA A 141 11.25 22.16 11.40
N LYS A 142 11.67 23.44 11.36
CA LYS A 142 13.01 23.86 11.83
C LYS A 142 13.20 23.64 13.32
N GLU A 143 12.22 24.00 14.14
CA GLU A 143 12.25 23.78 15.60
C GLU A 143 12.36 22.29 15.94
N LEU A 144 11.55 21.45 15.28
CA LEU A 144 11.56 20.00 15.46
C LEU A 144 12.87 19.37 14.97
N GLN A 145 13.45 19.85 13.87
CA GLN A 145 14.74 19.38 13.37
C GLN A 145 15.90 19.77 14.30
N GLN A 146 15.84 20.95 14.92
CA GLN A 146 16.82 21.35 15.93
C GLN A 146 16.73 20.49 17.20
N ALA A 147 15.50 20.16 17.64
CA ALA A 147 15.27 19.26 18.76
C ALA A 147 15.61 17.79 18.44
N ASN A 148 15.49 17.39 17.17
CA ASN A 148 15.71 16.02 16.69
C ASN A 148 16.64 16.01 15.47
N PRO A 149 17.98 16.05 15.65
CA PRO A 149 18.93 16.22 14.55
C PRO A 149 18.91 15.12 13.47
N SER A 150 18.36 13.94 13.76
CA SER A 150 18.21 12.84 12.80
C SER A 150 16.95 12.97 11.93
N TRP A 151 16.04 13.88 12.27
CA TRP A 151 14.81 14.07 11.52
C TRP A 151 15.05 14.94 10.29
N HIS A 152 14.44 14.53 9.20
CA HIS A 152 14.50 15.22 7.92
C HIS A 152 13.09 15.69 7.57
N PHE A 153 12.99 16.85 6.95
CA PHE A 153 11.72 17.44 6.54
C PHE A 153 11.80 17.87 5.07
N VAL A 154 10.72 17.68 4.33
CA VAL A 154 10.57 18.17 2.96
C VAL A 154 9.30 18.97 2.81
N GLU A 155 9.32 19.96 1.92
CA GLU A 155 8.13 20.68 1.47
C GLU A 155 7.28 19.73 0.61
N ASP A 156 5.96 19.72 0.83
CA ASP A 156 5.02 18.83 0.14
C ASP A 156 3.95 19.63 -0.62
N SER A 157 4.33 20.11 -1.80
CA SER A 157 3.43 20.63 -2.85
C SER A 157 2.57 21.82 -2.42
N GLY A 158 3.15 22.75 -1.67
CA GLY A 158 2.49 23.94 -1.14
C GLY A 158 1.62 23.70 0.09
N ARG A 159 1.58 22.47 0.63
CA ARG A 159 0.74 22.09 1.78
C ARG A 159 1.45 22.21 3.13
N GLY A 160 2.73 22.57 3.12
CA GLY A 160 3.59 22.66 4.30
C GLY A 160 4.73 21.64 4.26
N TYR A 161 5.38 21.45 5.39
CA TYR A 161 6.52 20.54 5.55
C TYR A 161 6.08 19.24 6.19
N ARG A 162 6.66 18.11 5.78
CA ARG A 162 6.42 16.80 6.40
C ARG A 162 7.74 16.15 6.77
N ARG A 163 7.74 15.41 7.88
CA ARG A 163 8.88 14.57 8.26
C ARG A 163 9.04 13.47 7.21
N VAL A 164 10.27 13.23 6.78
CA VAL A 164 10.60 12.13 5.87
C VAL A 164 11.42 11.05 6.57
N VAL A 165 11.22 9.82 6.16
CA VAL A 165 11.95 8.64 6.62
C VAL A 165 12.46 7.84 5.43
N ALA A 166 13.38 6.92 5.71
CA ALA A 166 13.90 5.99 4.73
C ALA A 166 12.76 5.13 4.15
N SER A 167 12.84 4.86 2.85
CA SER A 167 11.95 3.93 2.14
C SER A 167 12.79 2.93 1.33
N PRO A 168 13.41 1.95 2.01
CA PRO A 168 14.21 0.93 1.37
C PRO A 168 13.36 0.00 0.50
N GLU A 169 14.01 -0.69 -0.43
CA GLU A 169 13.37 -1.67 -1.30
C GLU A 169 13.03 -2.95 -0.52
N PRO A 170 11.81 -3.49 -0.68
CA PRO A 170 11.42 -4.74 -0.05
C PRO A 170 12.11 -5.93 -0.74
N LYS A 171 12.71 -6.81 0.05
CA LYS A 171 13.43 -8.01 -0.45
C LYS A 171 12.66 -9.30 -0.25
N ARG A 172 11.97 -9.44 0.89
CA ARG A 172 11.22 -10.65 1.21
C ARG A 172 10.05 -10.35 2.14
N VAL A 173 8.88 -10.94 1.89
CA VAL A 173 7.80 -10.98 2.87
C VAL A 173 8.00 -12.17 3.79
N VAL A 174 8.24 -11.92 5.08
CA VAL A 174 8.64 -12.98 6.04
C VAL A 174 7.51 -14.02 6.21
N GLU A 175 6.26 -13.57 6.29
CA GLU A 175 5.08 -14.41 6.49
C GLU A 175 4.42 -14.91 5.19
N SER A 176 5.08 -14.82 4.03
CA SER A 176 4.47 -15.17 2.73
C SER A 176 3.96 -16.61 2.65
N LYS A 177 4.64 -17.56 3.29
CA LYS A 177 4.17 -18.96 3.39
C LYS A 177 2.86 -19.09 4.15
N ALA A 178 2.71 -18.39 5.27
CA ALA A 178 1.48 -18.43 6.07
C ALA A 178 0.33 -17.77 5.30
N ILE A 179 0.60 -16.63 4.65
CA ILE A 179 -0.35 -15.93 3.78
C ILE A 179 -0.85 -16.88 2.68
N ARG A 180 0.06 -17.56 1.97
CA ARG A 180 -0.29 -18.57 0.95
C ARG A 180 -1.22 -19.65 1.51
N THR A 181 -0.86 -20.25 2.65
CA THR A 181 -1.65 -21.32 3.25
C THR A 181 -3.07 -20.86 3.60
N LEU A 182 -3.22 -19.67 4.17
CA LEU A 182 -4.53 -19.11 4.51
C LEU A 182 -5.37 -18.87 3.25
N THR A 183 -4.77 -18.32 2.20
CA THR A 183 -5.44 -18.08 0.92
C THR A 183 -5.86 -19.37 0.22
N GLU A 184 -5.06 -20.43 0.30
CA GLU A 184 -5.41 -21.77 -0.21
C GLU A 184 -6.58 -22.42 0.54
N HIS A 185 -6.86 -21.97 1.77
CA HIS A 185 -8.00 -22.39 2.59
C HIS A 185 -9.17 -21.39 2.53
N ASP A 186 -9.30 -20.67 1.41
CA ASP A 186 -10.42 -19.79 1.07
C ASP A 186 -10.61 -18.56 1.98
N TYR A 187 -9.66 -18.25 2.87
CA TYR A 187 -9.66 -16.98 3.60
C TYR A 187 -9.38 -15.81 2.64
N VAL A 188 -10.07 -14.69 2.85
CA VAL A 188 -9.66 -13.40 2.29
C VAL A 188 -8.60 -12.82 3.20
N VAL A 189 -7.34 -12.82 2.76
CA VAL A 189 -6.22 -12.46 3.64
C VAL A 189 -5.90 -10.97 3.49
N VAL A 190 -5.76 -10.26 4.60
CA VAL A 190 -5.22 -8.90 4.66
C VAL A 190 -3.79 -9.00 5.19
N ALA A 191 -2.81 -8.49 4.45
CA ALA A 191 -1.40 -8.60 4.80
C ALA A 191 -0.60 -7.39 4.32
N ALA A 192 0.68 -7.31 4.72
CA ALA A 192 1.62 -6.25 4.34
C ALA A 192 1.05 -4.83 4.52
N GLY A 193 0.23 -4.62 5.55
CA GLY A 193 -0.37 -3.33 5.83
C GLY A 193 0.69 -2.26 6.06
N GLY A 194 0.52 -1.11 5.42
CA GLY A 194 1.53 -0.04 5.42
C GLY A 194 2.80 -0.33 4.63
N GLY A 195 2.82 -1.40 3.83
CA GLY A 195 4.04 -1.90 3.18
C GLY A 195 4.79 -2.96 4.00
N GLY A 196 4.30 -3.32 5.20
CA GLY A 196 4.96 -4.27 6.09
C GLY A 196 5.88 -3.60 7.11
N ILE A 197 6.11 -4.27 8.25
CA ILE A 197 7.04 -3.82 9.28
C ILE A 197 8.47 -4.06 8.75
N PRO A 198 9.28 -3.02 8.53
CA PRO A 198 10.62 -3.20 7.97
C PRO A 198 11.55 -3.87 8.96
N VAL A 199 12.19 -4.95 8.52
CA VAL A 199 13.16 -5.71 9.30
C VAL A 199 14.42 -6.00 8.50
N ILE A 200 15.55 -6.14 9.19
CA ILE A 200 16.79 -6.66 8.61
C ILE A 200 17.06 -8.04 9.19
N GLN A 201 17.62 -8.94 8.37
CA GLN A 201 18.03 -10.26 8.86
C GLN A 201 19.33 -10.12 9.67
N ASN A 202 19.32 -10.70 10.86
CA ASN A 202 20.51 -10.83 11.70
C ASN A 202 21.31 -12.07 11.29
N GLY A 203 22.61 -12.08 11.57
CA GLY A 203 23.52 -13.16 11.16
C GLY A 203 23.19 -14.55 11.75
N ASP A 204 22.26 -14.63 12.69
CA ASP A 204 21.78 -15.84 13.37
C ASP A 204 20.43 -16.36 12.84
N GLY A 205 19.88 -15.73 11.79
CA GLY A 205 18.57 -16.09 11.24
C GLY A 205 17.38 -15.39 11.91
N GLY A 206 17.63 -14.54 12.91
CA GLY A 206 16.63 -13.65 13.49
C GLY A 206 16.37 -12.41 12.64
N TYR A 207 15.42 -11.59 13.09
CA TYR A 207 15.10 -10.29 12.48
C TYR A 207 15.18 -9.18 13.52
N GLN A 208 15.59 -7.99 13.08
CA GLN A 208 15.55 -6.76 13.87
C GLN A 208 14.82 -5.67 13.09
N SER A 209 13.90 -4.97 13.74
CA SER A 209 13.19 -3.84 13.15
C SER A 209 14.11 -2.66 12.89
N VAL A 210 13.83 -1.91 11.82
CA VAL A 210 14.53 -0.66 11.48
C VAL A 210 13.52 0.47 11.28
N ASP A 211 13.93 1.71 11.57
CA ASP A 211 13.05 2.87 11.40
C ASP A 211 12.95 3.29 9.93
N ALA A 212 12.00 2.70 9.22
CA ALA A 212 11.70 2.98 7.82
C ALA A 212 10.20 2.83 7.53
N VAL A 213 9.76 3.27 6.34
CA VAL A 213 8.44 2.93 5.80
C VAL A 213 8.64 2.45 4.38
N ILE A 214 8.23 1.22 4.12
CA ILE A 214 8.35 0.62 2.79
C ILE A 214 7.19 1.08 1.93
N ASP A 215 7.44 1.34 0.64
CA ASP A 215 6.35 1.66 -0.27
C ASP A 215 5.39 0.48 -0.43
N LYS A 216 4.10 0.71 -0.18
CA LYS A 216 3.12 -0.37 -0.20
C LYS A 216 2.91 -0.96 -1.59
N ASP A 217 3.06 -0.20 -2.67
CA ASP A 217 2.88 -0.72 -4.02
C ASP A 217 4.04 -1.68 -4.36
N LEU A 218 5.27 -1.37 -3.91
CA LEU A 218 6.42 -2.27 -4.00
C LEU A 218 6.24 -3.54 -3.17
N SER A 219 5.84 -3.42 -1.90
CA SER A 219 5.59 -4.59 -1.05
C SER A 219 4.44 -5.45 -1.56
N THR A 220 3.39 -4.83 -2.11
CA THR A 220 2.27 -5.57 -2.72
C THR A 220 2.73 -6.35 -3.94
N THR A 221 3.55 -5.71 -4.78
CA THR A 221 4.13 -6.35 -5.96
C THR A 221 5.04 -7.51 -5.57
N LEU A 222 5.89 -7.33 -4.56
CA LEU A 222 6.72 -8.40 -4.01
C LEU A 222 5.86 -9.55 -3.49
N LEU A 223 4.84 -9.26 -2.67
CA LEU A 223 3.93 -10.27 -2.15
C LEU A 223 3.23 -11.03 -3.28
N ALA A 224 2.73 -10.33 -4.29
CA ALA A 224 2.10 -10.95 -5.45
C ALA A 224 3.04 -11.91 -6.20
N LYS A 225 4.31 -11.53 -6.36
CA LYS A 225 5.34 -12.40 -6.94
C LYS A 225 5.62 -13.62 -6.07
N GLU A 226 5.84 -13.43 -4.78
CA GLU A 226 6.12 -14.54 -3.84
C GLU A 226 4.95 -15.52 -3.72
N LEU A 227 3.72 -15.03 -3.88
CA LEU A 227 2.52 -15.84 -3.90
C LEU A 227 2.24 -16.50 -5.26
N ASN A 228 3.01 -16.18 -6.30
CA ASN A 228 2.72 -16.55 -7.70
C ASN A 228 1.28 -16.19 -8.09
N ALA A 229 0.88 -14.96 -7.77
CA ALA A 229 -0.45 -14.47 -8.09
C ALA A 229 -0.67 -14.38 -9.60
N ASP A 230 -1.89 -14.64 -10.03
CA ASP A 230 -2.28 -14.53 -11.44
C ASP A 230 -2.51 -13.07 -11.83
N ILE A 231 -3.14 -12.31 -10.93
CA ILE A 231 -3.58 -10.94 -11.18
C ILE A 231 -3.10 -10.03 -10.05
N LEU A 232 -2.48 -8.91 -10.42
CA LEU A 232 -2.20 -7.79 -9.51
C LEU A 232 -3.18 -6.65 -9.82
N ILE A 233 -3.81 -6.09 -8.80
CA ILE A 233 -4.67 -4.92 -8.93
C ILE A 233 -4.11 -3.79 -8.08
N ILE A 234 -3.87 -2.64 -8.71
CA ILE A 234 -3.41 -1.42 -8.04
C ILE A 234 -4.53 -0.40 -8.07
N THR A 235 -5.09 -0.06 -6.91
CA THR A 235 -6.09 0.99 -6.83
C THR A 235 -5.47 2.39 -6.81
N THR A 236 -6.10 3.34 -7.48
CA THR A 236 -5.67 4.74 -7.57
C THR A 236 -6.87 5.69 -7.68
N GLY A 237 -6.62 7.00 -7.76
CA GLY A 237 -7.66 8.03 -7.86
C GLY A 237 -8.23 8.24 -9.26
N VAL A 238 -7.84 7.43 -10.25
CA VAL A 238 -8.31 7.51 -11.64
C VAL A 238 -8.73 6.14 -12.13
N GLU A 239 -9.80 6.09 -12.93
CA GLU A 239 -10.37 4.83 -13.43
C GLU A 239 -9.47 4.15 -14.46
N LYS A 240 -8.74 4.95 -15.26
CA LYS A 240 -7.79 4.49 -16.28
C LYS A 240 -6.52 5.32 -16.25
N VAL A 241 -5.40 4.68 -16.56
CA VAL A 241 -4.12 5.35 -16.84
C VAL A 241 -4.27 6.14 -18.14
N CYS A 242 -3.67 7.32 -18.19
CA CYS A 242 -3.70 8.17 -19.39
C CYS A 242 -2.29 8.49 -19.86
N ILE A 243 -2.09 8.51 -21.18
CA ILE A 243 -0.96 9.22 -21.81
C ILE A 243 -1.40 10.65 -22.14
N HIS A 244 -0.42 11.56 -22.27
CA HIS A 244 -0.66 13.01 -22.42
C HIS A 244 -1.58 13.58 -21.30
N PHE A 245 -1.41 13.12 -20.07
CA PHE A 245 -2.25 13.51 -18.94
C PHE A 245 -2.29 15.04 -18.76
N GLY A 246 -3.50 15.59 -18.60
CA GLY A 246 -3.74 17.02 -18.45
C GLY A 246 -3.56 17.85 -19.73
N LYS A 247 -3.34 17.23 -20.90
CA LYS A 247 -3.16 17.90 -22.20
C LYS A 247 -4.38 17.67 -23.11
N PRO A 248 -4.58 18.49 -24.17
CA PRO A 248 -5.68 18.30 -25.11
C PRO A 248 -5.71 16.92 -25.78
N GLU A 249 -4.53 16.29 -25.95
CA GLU A 249 -4.37 14.98 -26.56
C GLU A 249 -4.47 13.82 -25.55
N GLN A 250 -4.95 14.09 -24.33
CA GLN A 250 -5.09 13.07 -23.28
C GLN A 250 -5.84 11.84 -23.80
N LYS A 251 -5.23 10.66 -23.65
CA LYS A 251 -5.82 9.39 -24.06
C LYS A 251 -5.78 8.40 -22.91
N ALA A 252 -6.97 7.93 -22.50
CA ALA A 252 -7.13 6.86 -21.53
C ALA A 252 -6.78 5.50 -22.16
N LEU A 253 -6.01 4.69 -21.43
CA LEU A 253 -5.58 3.36 -21.82
C LEU A 253 -6.58 2.31 -21.30
N GLY A 254 -7.08 1.47 -22.21
CA GLY A 254 -7.86 0.26 -21.88
C GLY A 254 -6.92 -0.93 -21.69
N GLU A 255 -6.99 -1.92 -22.58
CA GLU A 255 -5.99 -2.97 -22.67
C GLU A 255 -4.71 -2.46 -23.37
N THR A 256 -3.55 -2.84 -22.85
CA THR A 256 -2.22 -2.44 -23.34
C THR A 256 -1.18 -3.51 -23.00
N THR A 257 -0.02 -3.47 -23.66
CA THR A 257 1.05 -4.46 -23.48
C THR A 257 2.19 -3.91 -22.63
N THR A 258 3.03 -4.81 -22.09
CA THR A 258 4.30 -4.44 -21.45
C THR A 258 5.20 -3.61 -22.37
N SER A 259 5.24 -3.94 -23.66
CA SER A 259 6.02 -3.21 -24.67
C SER A 259 5.53 -1.77 -24.89
N ASP A 260 4.21 -1.55 -25.00
CA ASP A 260 3.64 -0.21 -25.11
C ASP A 260 3.87 0.61 -23.83
N MET A 261 3.67 0.00 -22.66
CA MET A 261 3.88 0.68 -21.39
C MET A 261 5.34 1.09 -21.17
N GLN A 262 6.29 0.25 -21.56
CA GLN A 262 7.72 0.58 -21.54
C GLN A 262 8.02 1.80 -22.43
N ARG A 263 7.50 1.80 -23.67
CA ARG A 263 7.64 2.94 -24.57
C ARG A 263 7.05 4.22 -23.98
N TYR A 264 5.84 4.16 -23.43
CA TYR A 264 5.21 5.34 -22.82
C TYR A 264 5.97 5.86 -21.59
N MET A 265 6.64 4.96 -20.87
CA MET A 265 7.52 5.30 -19.77
C MET A 265 8.76 6.06 -20.26
N GLU A 266 9.40 5.59 -21.33
CA GLU A 266 10.54 6.25 -21.99
C GLU A 266 10.16 7.61 -22.62
N GLU A 267 8.93 7.73 -23.13
CA GLU A 267 8.36 8.98 -23.64
C GLU A 267 7.97 9.97 -22.51
N GLY A 268 8.11 9.57 -21.24
CA GLY A 268 7.89 10.44 -20.08
C GLY A 268 6.41 10.72 -19.78
N HIS A 269 5.50 9.81 -20.15
CA HIS A 269 4.06 10.01 -19.92
C HIS A 269 3.63 9.88 -18.45
N PHE A 270 4.42 9.21 -17.61
CA PHE A 270 4.04 8.87 -16.24
C PHE A 270 4.84 9.69 -15.21
N PRO A 271 4.18 10.47 -14.33
CA PRO A 271 4.88 11.25 -13.30
C PRO A 271 5.53 10.37 -12.23
N ALA A 272 6.77 10.69 -11.85
CA ALA A 272 7.57 9.98 -10.85
C ALA A 272 6.91 9.90 -9.45
N GLY A 273 6.13 10.91 -9.06
CA GLY A 273 5.48 10.96 -7.75
C GLY A 273 4.16 10.21 -7.64
N SER A 274 3.66 9.59 -8.72
CA SER A 274 2.32 8.98 -8.70
C SER A 274 2.17 7.74 -9.60
N MET A 275 2.14 7.93 -10.92
CA MET A 275 1.80 6.84 -11.85
C MET A 275 3.02 6.00 -12.23
N LEU A 276 4.21 6.60 -12.35
CA LEU A 276 5.40 5.87 -12.78
C LEU A 276 5.71 4.66 -11.89
N PRO A 277 5.73 4.77 -10.54
CA PRO A 277 6.00 3.60 -9.69
C PRO A 277 4.97 2.47 -9.86
N LYS A 278 3.73 2.81 -10.22
CA LYS A 278 2.67 1.82 -10.49
C LYS A 278 2.94 1.08 -11.80
N ILE A 279 3.44 1.77 -12.82
CA ILE A 279 3.79 1.15 -14.09
C ILE A 279 5.01 0.26 -13.92
N GLU A 280 6.05 0.73 -13.24
CA GLU A 280 7.24 -0.06 -12.93
C GLU A 280 6.89 -1.35 -12.15
N ALA A 281 6.06 -1.23 -11.11
CA ALA A 281 5.52 -2.37 -10.38
C ALA A 281 4.76 -3.35 -11.28
N SER A 282 3.93 -2.82 -12.19
CA SER A 282 3.14 -3.62 -13.12
C SER A 282 4.01 -4.42 -14.09
N LEU A 283 4.99 -3.77 -14.72
CA LEU A 283 5.94 -4.41 -15.63
C LEU A 283 6.75 -5.48 -14.89
N SER A 284 7.20 -5.16 -13.68
CA SER A 284 7.99 -6.05 -12.83
C SER A 284 7.19 -7.31 -12.42
N PHE A 285 5.89 -7.17 -12.16
CA PHE A 285 5.00 -8.30 -11.85
C PHE A 285 4.81 -9.23 -13.05
N ILE A 286 4.52 -8.67 -14.23
CA ILE A 286 4.32 -9.47 -15.46
C ILE A 286 5.60 -10.20 -15.84
N ALA A 287 6.76 -9.53 -15.74
CA ALA A 287 8.06 -10.14 -15.98
C ALA A 287 8.36 -11.34 -15.04
N ASN A 288 7.71 -11.41 -13.88
CA ASN A 288 7.79 -12.52 -12.94
C ASN A 288 6.77 -13.64 -13.22
N GLY A 289 6.10 -13.62 -14.38
CA GLY A 289 5.11 -14.63 -14.77
C GLY A 289 3.68 -14.33 -14.34
N GLY A 290 3.40 -13.13 -13.81
CA GLY A 290 2.03 -12.65 -13.60
C GLY A 290 1.28 -12.53 -14.93
N LYS A 291 -0.01 -12.84 -14.96
CA LYS A 291 -0.79 -12.87 -16.21
C LYS A 291 -1.31 -11.49 -16.62
N ARG A 292 -1.74 -10.70 -15.64
CA ARG A 292 -2.45 -9.44 -15.87
C ARG A 292 -2.29 -8.48 -14.71
N VAL A 293 -2.12 -7.20 -15.02
CA VAL A 293 -2.21 -6.11 -14.04
C VAL A 293 -3.41 -5.23 -14.37
N ILE A 294 -4.17 -4.84 -13.35
CA ILE A 294 -5.30 -3.92 -13.46
C ILE A 294 -5.01 -2.67 -12.64
N ILE A 295 -5.12 -1.50 -13.27
CA ILE A 295 -5.05 -0.20 -12.58
C ILE A 295 -6.39 0.50 -12.73
N THR A 296 -7.06 0.80 -11.61
CA THR A 296 -8.38 1.45 -11.61
C THR A 296 -8.73 2.08 -10.25
N THR A 297 -9.94 2.59 -10.07
CA THR A 297 -10.44 3.06 -8.75
C THR A 297 -11.08 1.92 -7.95
N PRO A 298 -11.14 2.01 -6.61
CA PRO A 298 -11.74 0.98 -5.75
C PRO A 298 -13.18 0.61 -6.14
N GLU A 299 -13.98 1.59 -6.56
CA GLU A 299 -15.41 1.40 -6.87
C GLU A 299 -15.62 0.58 -8.15
N LYS A 300 -14.58 0.52 -9.01
CA LYS A 300 -14.60 -0.16 -10.30
C LYS A 300 -13.94 -1.54 -10.26
N LEU A 301 -13.53 -2.02 -9.09
CA LEU A 301 -12.87 -3.32 -8.96
C LEU A 301 -13.68 -4.48 -9.58
N PRO A 302 -15.01 -4.61 -9.35
CA PRO A 302 -15.79 -5.69 -9.94
C PRO A 302 -15.87 -5.61 -11.48
N GLU A 303 -16.20 -4.43 -12.02
CA GLU A 303 -16.27 -4.16 -13.47
C GLU A 303 -14.91 -4.37 -14.15
N ALA A 304 -13.84 -3.89 -13.52
CA ALA A 304 -12.49 -4.01 -14.05
C ALA A 304 -12.06 -5.48 -14.11
N LEU A 305 -12.35 -6.30 -13.08
CA LEU A 305 -12.07 -7.73 -13.15
C LEU A 305 -12.79 -8.45 -14.30
N ARG A 306 -14.00 -8.01 -14.65
CA ARG A 306 -14.77 -8.51 -15.81
C ARG A 306 -14.28 -7.96 -17.16
N GLY A 307 -13.30 -7.06 -17.17
CA GLY A 307 -12.75 -6.44 -18.38
C GLY A 307 -13.60 -5.30 -18.94
N GLU A 308 -14.56 -4.79 -18.18
CA GLU A 308 -15.49 -3.73 -18.63
C GLU A 308 -14.86 -2.33 -18.52
N THR A 309 -13.92 -2.15 -17.58
CA THR A 309 -13.18 -0.90 -17.39
C THR A 309 -11.77 -1.15 -16.81
N GLY A 310 -11.08 -0.08 -16.42
CA GLY A 310 -9.69 -0.12 -15.94
C GLY A 310 -8.68 -0.09 -17.07
N THR A 311 -7.41 0.09 -16.71
CA THR A 311 -6.28 -0.19 -17.59
C THR A 311 -5.79 -1.60 -17.31
N HIS A 312 -5.72 -2.43 -18.35
CA HIS A 312 -5.27 -3.82 -18.30
C HIS A 312 -3.93 -3.94 -18.98
N ILE A 313 -2.89 -4.28 -18.22
CA ILE A 313 -1.54 -4.49 -18.74
C ILE A 313 -1.31 -6.00 -18.81
N ILE A 314 -0.97 -6.48 -19.99
CA ILE A 314 -0.67 -7.90 -20.28
C ILE A 314 0.69 -8.03 -20.97
N GLN A 315 1.22 -9.25 -21.00
CA GLN A 315 2.45 -9.53 -21.73
C GLN A 315 2.28 -9.26 -23.23
N GLY A 316 3.24 -8.54 -23.81
CA GLY A 316 3.37 -8.32 -25.26
C GLY A 316 4.62 -7.53 -25.61
#